data_AF-A0A5K1F1I6-F1
#
_entry.id   AF-A0A5K1F1I6-F1
#
_cell.length_a   1.000
_cell.length_b   1.000
_cell.length_c   1.000
_cell.angle_alpha   90.00
_cell.angle_beta   90.00
_cell.angle_gamma   90.00
#
_symmetry.space_group_name_H-M   'P 1'
#
loop_
_entity.id
_entity.type
_entity.pdbx_description
1 polymer ?
#
loop_
_entity_poly.entity_id
_entity_poly.type
_entity_poly.pdbx_seq_one_letter_code
_entity_poly.pdbx_strand_id
1 'polypeptide(L)' 'MEARVDSSASKNRLAVISSHFLVPSPAVLELSRVSASEVADLPANLRGSLTIVDNRTGKKIDVEVSEEGTIKATDLKK' A
#
# COMPACT_ATOMS: atom_id res chain seq x y z
N MET A 1 13.01 35.90 35.56
CA MET A 1 12.99 34.71 36.42
C MET A 1 12.73 33.54 35.49
N GLU A 2 13.79 32.95 34.91
CA GLU A 2 13.67 31.86 33.94
C GLU A 2 13.26 30.58 34.67
N ALA A 3 12.15 29.97 34.24
CA ALA A 3 11.67 28.73 34.81
C ALA A 3 12.66 27.62 34.48
N ARG A 4 13.35 27.09 35.50
CA ARG A 4 14.11 25.85 35.39
C ARG A 4 13.15 24.77 34.93
N VAL A 5 13.30 24.31 33.68
CA VAL A 5 12.57 23.16 33.18
C VAL A 5 13.00 21.95 34.01
N ASP A 6 12.09 21.42 34.82
CA ASP A 6 12.34 20.30 35.71
C ASP A 6 12.78 19.06 34.91
N SER A 7 14.07 18.72 35.01
CA SER A 7 14.71 17.58 34.34
C SER A 7 13.95 16.26 34.55
N SER A 8 13.27 16.12 35.69
CA SER A 8 12.41 14.97 36.03
C SER A 8 11.20 14.85 35.11
N ALA A 9 10.55 15.95 34.76
CA ALA A 9 9.39 15.94 33.86
C ALA A 9 9.79 15.48 32.44
N SER A 10 10.94 15.94 31.94
CA SER A 10 11.48 15.51 30.65
C SER A 10 11.85 14.03 30.64
N LYS A 11 12.45 13.52 31.72
CA LYS A 11 12.80 12.09 31.87
C LYS A 11 11.56 11.20 31.93
N ASN A 12 10.52 11.63 32.65
CA ASN A 12 9.26 10.88 32.74
C ASN A 12 8.57 10.81 31.37
N ARG A 13 8.54 11.93 30.63
CA ARG A 13 7.99 11.96 29.26
C ARG A 13 8.78 11.07 28.30
N LEU A 14 10.10 11.07 28.39
CA LEU A 14 10.95 10.21 27.56
C LEU A 14 10.76 8.73 27.89
N ALA A 15 10.64 8.37 29.18
CA ALA A 15 10.42 7.00 29.61
C ALA A 15 9.10 6.42 29.05
N VAL A 16 8.03 7.21 29.06
CA VAL A 16 6.73 6.81 28.47
C VAL A 16 6.87 6.59 26.96
N ILE A 17 7.50 7.51 26.23
CA ILE A 17 7.71 7.36 24.78
C ILE A 17 8.57 6.13 24.48
N SER A 18 9.69 5.94 25.18
CA SER A 18 10.52 4.74 25.02
C SER A 18 9.73 3.46 25.28
N SER A 19 8.85 3.43 26.28
CA SER A 19 8.02 2.25 26.56
C SER A 19 7.10 1.88 25.39
N HIS A 20 6.55 2.88 24.67
CA HIS A 20 5.72 2.62 23.49
C HIS A 20 6.50 2.01 22.31
N PHE A 21 7.79 2.32 22.18
CA PHE A 21 8.66 1.72 21.16
C PHE A 21 9.17 0.31 21.54
N LEU A 22 9.18 -0.04 22.84
CA LEU A 22 9.57 -1.35 23.32
C LEU A 22 8.42 -2.37 23.31
N VAL A 23 7.17 -1.93 23.21
CA VAL A 23 6.04 -2.84 23.02
C VAL A 23 6.10 -3.32 21.56
N PRO A 24 6.40 -4.61 21.30
CA PRO A 24 6.27 -5.14 19.96
C PRO A 24 4.82 -4.95 19.53
N SER A 25 4.61 -4.23 18.43
CA SER A 25 3.29 -4.17 17.81
C SER A 25 2.82 -5.61 17.58
N PRO A 26 1.53 -5.93 17.80
CA PRO A 26 1.01 -7.20 17.30
C PRO A 26 1.37 -7.23 15.81
N ALA A 27 2.10 -8.26 15.40
CA ALA A 27 2.62 -8.48 14.05
C ALA A 27 1.49 -8.81 13.05
N VAL A 28 0.42 -8.01 13.12
CA VAL A 28 -0.74 -7.99 12.24
C VAL A 28 -0.93 -6.55 11.78
N LEU A 29 0.17 -5.89 11.43
CA LEU A 29 0.09 -4.97 10.31
C LEU A 29 -0.08 -5.89 9.12
N GLU A 30 -1.32 -6.09 8.67
CA GLU A 30 -1.61 -6.66 7.35
C GLU A 30 -0.59 -6.07 6.39
N LEU A 31 0.43 -6.85 6.04
CA LEU A 31 1.40 -6.44 5.04
C LEU A 31 0.55 -6.24 3.80
N SER A 32 0.26 -4.96 3.50
CA SER A 32 -0.26 -4.59 2.19
C SER A 32 0.58 -5.38 1.19
N ARG A 33 -0.04 -6.13 0.28
CA ARG A 33 0.68 -7.04 -0.64
C ARG A 33 1.82 -6.35 -1.40
N VAL A 34 1.81 -5.03 -1.45
CA VAL A 34 2.86 -4.17 -2.01
C VAL A 34 4.16 -4.19 -1.19
N SER A 35 4.09 -4.45 0.12
CA SER A 35 5.22 -4.48 1.06
C SER A 35 5.90 -5.85 1.17
N ALA A 36 5.23 -6.92 0.74
CA ALA A 36 5.81 -8.25 0.58
C ALA A 36 6.32 -8.42 -0.87
N SER A 37 7.37 -7.69 -1.21
CA SER A 37 8.09 -7.84 -2.48
C SER A 37 9.04 -9.04 -2.45
N GLU A 38 8.55 -10.22 -2.11
CA GLU A 38 9.12 -11.46 -2.63
C GLU A 38 8.12 -11.92 -3.67
N VAL A 39 8.40 -11.55 -4.93
CA VAL A 39 7.84 -12.08 -6.19
C VAL A 39 6.84 -13.21 -5.91
N ALA A 40 5.62 -12.83 -5.53
CA ALA A 40 4.56 -13.81 -5.34
C ALA A 40 4.34 -14.37 -6.74
N ASP A 41 4.68 -15.64 -6.96
CA ASP A 41 4.63 -16.37 -8.22
C ASP A 41 3.56 -15.78 -9.13
N LEU A 42 3.95 -14.77 -9.93
CA LEU A 42 3.03 -14.18 -10.86
C LEU A 42 2.75 -15.32 -11.83
N PRO A 43 1.48 -15.61 -12.14
CA PRO A 43 1.17 -16.56 -13.20
C PRO A 43 2.04 -16.21 -14.39
N ALA A 44 2.86 -17.16 -14.86
CA ALA A 44 3.87 -16.90 -15.89
C ALA A 44 3.30 -16.24 -17.16
N ASN A 45 1.97 -16.36 -17.33
CA ASN A 45 1.20 -15.68 -18.35
C ASN A 45 0.02 -14.93 -17.71
N LEU A 46 0.01 -13.60 -17.81
CA LEU A 46 -1.12 -12.75 -17.42
C LEU A 46 -2.06 -12.44 -18.61
N ARG A 47 -1.88 -13.15 -19.73
CA ARG A 47 -2.64 -12.94 -20.96
C ARG A 47 -4.13 -13.26 -20.75
N GLY A 48 -5.02 -12.38 -21.21
CA GLY A 48 -6.46 -12.55 -21.03
C GLY A 48 -7.28 -11.44 -21.64
N SER A 49 -8.58 -11.42 -21.34
CA SER A 49 -9.47 -10.31 -21.70
C SER A 49 -9.94 -9.58 -20.44
N LEU A 50 -10.02 -8.25 -20.54
CA LEU A 50 -10.50 -7.39 -19.47
C LEU A 50 -11.65 -6.53 -19.98
N THR A 51 -12.80 -6.59 -19.32
CA THR A 51 -13.94 -5.71 -19.59
C THR A 51 -13.86 -4.49 -18.67
N ILE A 52 -13.60 -3.32 -19.25
CA ILE A 52 -13.60 -2.05 -18.54
C ILE A 52 -15.01 -1.46 -18.61
N VAL A 53 -15.60 -1.18 -17.45
CA VAL A 53 -16.92 -0.53 -17.35
C VAL A 53 -16.74 0.91 -16.88
N ASP A 54 -17.02 1.89 -17.75
CA ASP A 54 -17.06 3.30 -17.36
C ASP A 54 -18.38 3.57 -16.61
N ASN A 55 -18.32 3.74 -15.29
CA ASN A 55 -19.49 3.99 -14.46
C ASN A 55 -20.20 5.32 -14.75
N ARG A 56 -19.51 6.31 -15.35
CA ARG A 56 -20.11 7.61 -15.71
C ARG A 56 -20.92 7.51 -17.00
N THR A 57 -20.46 6.72 -17.97
CA THR A 57 -21.10 6.64 -19.30
C THR A 57 -21.83 5.31 -19.55
N GLY A 58 -21.63 4.31 -18.71
CA GLY A 58 -22.15 2.95 -18.87
C GLY A 58 -21.47 2.17 -20.00
N LYS A 59 -20.44 2.73 -20.65
CA LYS A 59 -19.73 2.08 -21.75
C LYS A 59 -18.91 0.90 -21.23
N LYS A 60 -18.98 -0.22 -21.94
CA LYS A 60 -18.16 -1.40 -21.70
C LYS A 60 -17.16 -1.53 -22.84
N ILE A 61 -15.88 -1.63 -22.51
CA ILE A 61 -14.79 -1.77 -23.46
C ILE A 61 -14.05 -3.04 -23.11
N ASP A 62 -14.11 -4.02 -24.00
CA ASP A 62 -13.32 -5.24 -23.88
C ASP A 62 -11.93 -5.00 -24.48
N VAL A 63 -10.89 -5.21 -23.67
CA VAL A 63 -9.49 -5.06 -24.06
C VAL A 63 -8.73 -6.35 -23.87
N GLU A 64 -7.78 -6.62 -24.76
CA GLU A 64 -6.87 -7.76 -24.65
C GLU A 64 -5.68 -7.38 -23.77
N VAL A 65 -5.35 -8.25 -22.82
CA VAL A 65 -4.22 -8.13 -21.91
C VAL A 65 -3.10 -9.01 -22.44
N SER A 66 -1.92 -8.42 -22.62
CA SER A 66 -0.69 -9.10 -23.06
C SER A 66 -0.18 -10.07 -21.98
N GLU A 67 0.80 -10.89 -22.34
CA GLU A 67 1.43 -11.86 -21.44
C GLU A 67 2.05 -11.22 -20.19
N GLU A 68 2.58 -10.00 -20.35
CA GLU A 68 3.18 -9.17 -19.30
C GLU A 68 2.13 -8.43 -18.45
N GLY A 69 0.83 -8.64 -18.70
CA GLY A 69 -0.25 -7.97 -17.96
C GLY A 69 -0.50 -6.53 -18.40
N THR A 70 -0.03 -6.14 -19.58
CA THR A 70 -0.19 -4.78 -20.13
C THR A 70 -1.31 -4.70 -21.16
N ILE A 71 -1.92 -3.51 -21.31
CA ILE A 71 -2.92 -3.24 -22.34
C ILE A 71 -2.42 -2.13 -23.27
N LYS A 72 -2.83 -2.16 -24.54
CA LYS A 72 -2.43 -1.10 -25.49
C LYS A 72 -3.23 0.16 -25.24
N ALA A 73 -2.56 1.30 -25.24
CA ALA A 73 -3.19 2.61 -25.06
C ALA A 73 -4.22 2.94 -26.17
N THR A 74 -4.08 2.32 -27.35
CA THR A 74 -5.05 2.46 -28.45
C THR A 74 -6.39 1.83 -28.16
N ASP A 75 -6.44 0.79 -27.32
CA ASP A 75 -7.67 0.05 -27.03
C ASP A 75 -8.58 0.81 -26.05
N LEU A 76 -8.01 1.77 -25.30
CA LEU A 76 -8.73 2.66 -24.39
C LEU A 76 -9.35 3.89 -25.08
N LYS A 77 -9.02 4.14 -26.36
CA LYS A 77 -9.51 5.32 -27.11
C LYS A 77 -10.77 5.02 -27.94
N LYS A 78 -11.49 3.94 -27.62
CA LYS A 78 -12.72 3.53 -28.32
C LYS A 78 -13.99 4.11 -27.68
#